data_AF-A0A7C6L6D2-F1
#
_entry.id   AF-A0A7C6L6D2-F1
#
_cell.length_a   1.000
_cell.length_b   1.000
_cell.length_c   1.000
_cell.angle_alpha   90.00
_cell.angle_beta   90.00
_cell.angle_gamma   90.00
#
_symmetry.space_group_name_H-M   'P 1'
#
loop_
_entity.id
_entity.type
_entity.pdbx_description
1 polymer ?
#
loop_
_entity_poly.entity_id
_entity_poly.type
_entity_poly.pdbx_seq_one_letter_code
_entity_poly.pdbx_strand_id
1 'polypeptide(L)'
;MAQEDVFKKIVSHCKEYGFVFPSSEIYDGLGAVYDYGQMGVELKNNIKKYWWDSMTLLHENVVGIDSAIFMHPAIWKASGHVDAFNDPLIDNKDSKKRYRADVLVEEYLAKIDEKIDKEVEKAAKRFGDSFDEKLYRETNPRVLEHQHKRDEVHARFAKALNGNNLDELRQIIVDCEIVCPISGSRNWTEVRQ
;
A
#
# COMPACT_ATOMS: atom_id res chain seq x y z
N MET A 1 0.82 24.06 5.98
CA MET A 1 1.63 22.99 6.61
C MET A 1 1.56 21.80 5.68
N ALA A 2 2.67 21.13 5.39
CA ALA A 2 2.61 19.92 4.57
C ALA A 2 1.76 18.86 5.31
N GLN A 3 1.05 18.00 4.58
CA GLN A 3 0.21 16.94 5.18
C GLN A 3 1.04 16.05 6.15
N GLU A 4 2.31 15.86 5.82
CA GLU A 4 3.27 15.14 6.66
C GLU A 4 3.53 15.81 8.02
N ASP A 5 3.56 17.15 8.08
CA ASP A 5 3.74 17.90 9.32
C ASP A 5 2.54 17.76 10.24
N VAL A 6 1.33 17.74 9.66
CA VAL A 6 0.09 17.54 10.41
C VAL A 6 0.05 16.14 11.01
N PHE A 7 0.42 15.13 10.22
CA PHE A 7 0.45 13.75 10.71
C PHE A 7 1.45 13.56 11.86
N LYS A 8 2.65 14.14 11.76
CA LYS A 8 3.64 14.13 12.85
C LYS A 8 3.09 14.74 14.14
N LYS A 9 2.33 15.84 14.04
CA LYS A 9 1.68 16.48 15.20
C LYS A 9 0.61 15.58 15.82
N ILE A 10 -0.20 14.89 15.00
CA ILE A 10 -1.22 13.95 15.49
C ILE A 10 -0.54 12.78 16.22
N VAL A 11 0.50 12.19 15.64
CA VAL A 11 1.24 11.08 16.28
C VAL A 11 1.84 11.53 17.61
N SER A 12 2.44 12.73 17.67
CA SER A 12 2.96 13.29 18.92
C SER A 12 1.86 13.46 19.96
N HIS A 13 0.70 14.01 19.57
CA HIS A 13 -0.45 14.17 20.47
C HIS A 13 -0.98 12.81 20.97
N CYS A 14 -1.10 11.82 20.10
CA CYS A 14 -1.55 10.49 20.48
C CYS A 14 -0.62 9.85 21.52
N LYS A 15 0.69 10.05 21.40
CA LYS A 15 1.67 9.56 22.37
C LYS A 15 1.62 10.34 23.69
N GLU A 16 1.59 11.67 23.62
CA GLU A 16 1.60 12.56 24.79
C GLU A 16 0.35 12.41 25.66
N TYR A 17 -0.83 12.24 25.03
CA TYR A 17 -2.12 12.17 25.75
C TYR A 17 -2.63 10.74 25.98
N GLY A 18 -1.82 9.73 25.70
CA GLY A 18 -2.14 8.34 26.04
C GLY A 18 -3.23 7.71 25.19
N PHE A 19 -3.17 7.92 23.87
CA PHE A 19 -4.01 7.21 22.90
C PHE A 19 -3.35 5.93 22.41
N VAL A 20 -2.21 6.02 21.74
CA VAL A 20 -1.56 4.87 21.08
C VAL A 20 -0.06 4.95 21.25
N PHE A 21 0.56 3.82 21.57
CA PHE A 21 1.99 3.65 21.76
C PHE A 21 2.53 2.53 20.89
N PRO A 22 3.76 2.64 20.33
CA PRO A 22 4.47 1.50 19.78
C PRO A 22 4.59 0.41 20.84
N SER A 23 4.17 -0.81 20.52
CA SER A 23 4.26 -1.88 21.50
C SER A 23 5.71 -2.26 21.76
N SER A 24 6.03 -2.58 23.01
CA SER A 24 7.39 -2.93 23.44
C SER A 24 8.43 -1.84 23.16
N GLU A 25 8.04 -0.56 23.21
CA GLU A 25 8.92 0.59 22.87
C GLU A 25 10.25 0.59 23.64
N ILE A 26 10.25 0.17 24.91
CA ILE A 26 11.47 0.08 25.73
C ILE A 26 12.45 -1.02 25.29
N TYR A 27 12.03 -1.88 24.37
CA TYR A 27 12.80 -2.96 23.76
C TYR A 27 12.86 -2.80 22.23
N ASP A 28 13.09 -1.57 21.76
CA ASP A 28 13.19 -1.16 20.34
C ASP A 28 11.87 -1.23 19.54
N GLY A 29 10.78 -1.70 20.16
CA GLY A 29 9.47 -1.79 19.56
C GLY A 29 9.28 -2.97 18.60
N LEU A 30 8.03 -3.34 18.38
CA LEU A 30 7.66 -4.35 17.38
C LEU A 30 6.92 -3.68 16.22
N GLY A 31 7.44 -3.81 15.01
CA GLY A 31 6.86 -3.22 13.81
C GLY A 31 5.40 -3.62 13.62
N ALA A 32 4.55 -2.64 13.33
CA ALA A 32 3.10 -2.79 13.12
C ALA A 32 2.29 -3.29 14.35
N VAL A 33 2.87 -3.31 15.55
CA VAL A 33 2.16 -3.67 16.79
C VAL A 33 2.10 -2.47 17.73
N TYR A 34 0.91 -2.20 18.26
CA TYR A 34 0.63 -1.00 19.05
C TYR A 34 -0.25 -1.31 20.26
N ASP A 35 0.01 -0.58 21.35
CA ASP A 35 -0.75 -0.64 22.59
C ASP A 35 -1.62 0.61 22.75
N TYR A 36 -2.86 0.44 23.22
CA TYR A 36 -3.77 1.54 23.48
C TYR A 36 -3.63 2.02 24.92
N GLY A 37 -3.36 3.31 25.11
CA GLY A 37 -3.30 3.96 26.43
C GLY A 37 -4.69 4.23 27.01
N GLN A 38 -4.74 4.97 28.13
CA GLN A 38 -5.99 5.26 28.84
C GLN A 38 -7.05 5.97 27.97
N MET A 39 -6.66 6.96 27.16
CA MET A 39 -7.62 7.65 26.29
C MET A 39 -7.94 6.84 25.04
N GLY A 40 -6.97 6.05 24.57
CA GLY A 40 -7.13 5.22 23.39
C GLY A 40 -8.08 4.05 23.61
N VAL A 41 -8.02 3.40 24.78
CA VAL A 41 -8.92 2.29 25.12
C VAL A 41 -10.37 2.78 25.26
N GLU A 42 -10.59 3.93 25.90
CA GLU A 42 -11.92 4.54 26.00
C GLU A 42 -12.48 4.92 24.62
N LEU A 43 -11.67 5.58 23.78
CA LEU A 43 -12.07 5.91 22.42
C LEU A 43 -12.42 4.65 21.61
N LYS A 44 -11.56 3.61 21.67
CA LYS A 44 -11.78 2.34 20.97
C LYS A 44 -13.06 1.65 21.44
N ASN A 45 -13.32 1.63 22.74
CA ASN A 45 -14.52 1.02 23.32
C ASN A 45 -15.78 1.80 22.92
N ASN A 46 -15.74 3.13 22.93
CA ASN A 46 -16.86 3.97 22.50
C ASN A 46 -17.20 3.75 21.02
N ILE A 47 -16.19 3.68 20.15
CA ILE A 47 -16.38 3.39 18.72
C ILE A 47 -16.97 1.99 18.53
N LYS A 48 -16.41 0.97 19.20
CA LYS A 48 -16.92 -0.40 19.13
C LYS A 48 -18.37 -0.49 19.58
N LYS A 49 -18.72 0.16 20.70
CA LYS A 49 -20.08 0.18 21.23
C LYS A 49 -21.03 0.87 20.25
N TYR A 50 -20.68 2.05 19.77
CA TYR A 50 -21.50 2.79 18.82
C TYR A 50 -21.77 1.96 17.55
N TRP A 51 -20.73 1.30 17.01
CA TRP A 51 -20.86 0.44 15.84
C TRP A 51 -21.73 -0.79 16.12
N TRP A 52 -21.52 -1.46 17.26
CA TRP A 52 -22.31 -2.63 17.65
C TRP A 52 -23.79 -2.28 17.80
N ASP A 53 -24.10 -1.22 18.55
CA ASP A 53 -25.47 -0.76 18.78
C ASP A 53 -26.12 -0.37 17.44
N SER A 54 -25.39 0.33 16.57
CA SER A 54 -25.88 0.71 15.23
C SER A 54 -26.17 -0.50 14.35
N MET A 55 -25.29 -1.51 14.34
CA MET A 55 -25.45 -2.67 13.47
C MET A 55 -26.48 -3.66 13.99
N THR A 56 -26.49 -3.95 15.29
CA THR A 56 -27.30 -5.06 15.85
C THR A 56 -28.63 -4.62 16.44
N LEU A 57 -28.79 -3.36 16.86
CA LEU A 57 -30.03 -2.86 17.47
C LEU A 57 -30.88 -2.05 16.50
N LEU A 58 -30.26 -1.39 15.51
CA LEU A 58 -30.98 -0.55 14.54
C LEU A 58 -31.26 -1.26 13.21
N HIS A 59 -30.73 -2.46 12.99
CA HIS A 59 -31.00 -3.27 11.80
C HIS A 59 -31.65 -4.59 12.19
N GLU A 60 -32.76 -4.94 11.55
CA GLU A 60 -33.54 -6.15 11.86
C GLU A 60 -32.87 -7.45 11.38
N ASN A 61 -31.87 -7.36 10.50
CA ASN A 61 -31.28 -8.48 9.77
C ASN A 61 -29.80 -8.74 10.12
N VAL A 62 -29.31 -8.21 11.24
CA VAL A 62 -27.91 -8.40 11.69
C VAL A 62 -27.89 -9.00 13.09
N VAL A 63 -27.17 -10.11 13.26
CA VAL A 63 -27.09 -10.84 14.52
C VAL A 63 -25.64 -10.85 15.03
N GLY A 64 -25.45 -10.48 16.28
CA GLY A 64 -24.16 -10.51 16.94
C GLY A 64 -23.72 -11.93 17.31
N ILE A 65 -22.47 -12.28 16.99
CA ILE A 65 -21.81 -13.53 17.38
C ILE A 65 -20.38 -13.23 17.85
N ASP A 66 -19.85 -14.06 18.74
CA ASP A 66 -18.46 -14.01 19.18
C ASP A 66 -17.80 -15.38 18.96
N SER A 67 -16.68 -15.40 18.25
CA SER A 67 -16.02 -16.63 17.79
C SER A 67 -14.56 -16.68 18.24
N ALA A 68 -14.04 -17.88 18.46
CA ALA A 68 -12.64 -18.07 18.83
C ALA A 68 -11.68 -17.64 17.70
N ILE A 69 -10.53 -17.08 18.09
CA ILE A 69 -9.46 -16.68 17.16
C ILE A 69 -8.75 -17.92 16.58
N PHE A 70 -8.49 -18.93 17.42
CA PHE A 70 -7.88 -20.18 16.96
C PHE A 70 -8.93 -21.07 16.30
N MET A 71 -8.73 -21.38 15.02
CA MET A 71 -9.63 -22.18 14.20
C MET A 71 -8.92 -23.38 13.58
N HIS A 72 -9.66 -24.45 13.31
CA HIS A 72 -9.13 -25.66 12.67
C HIS A 72 -8.63 -25.36 11.23
N PRO A 73 -7.45 -25.86 10.81
CA PRO A 73 -6.84 -25.56 9.50
C PRO A 73 -7.76 -25.75 8.28
N ALA A 74 -8.63 -26.77 8.33
CA ALA A 74 -9.58 -27.05 7.26
C ALA A 74 -10.53 -25.88 6.95
N ILE A 75 -10.85 -25.02 7.94
CA ILE A 75 -11.70 -23.84 7.74
C ILE A 75 -10.99 -22.82 6.84
N TRP A 76 -9.70 -22.57 7.07
CA TRP A 76 -8.89 -21.65 6.26
C TRP A 76 -8.68 -22.17 4.84
N LYS A 77 -8.60 -23.49 4.66
CA LYS A 77 -8.51 -24.11 3.33
C LYS A 77 -9.84 -24.01 2.59
N ALA A 78 -10.95 -24.33 3.25
CA ALA A 78 -12.28 -24.26 2.66
C ALA A 78 -12.69 -22.84 2.28
N SER A 79 -12.28 -21.83 3.05
CA SER A 79 -12.50 -20.41 2.74
C SER A 79 -11.51 -19.83 1.72
N GLY A 80 -10.52 -20.61 1.26
CA GLY A 80 -9.51 -20.18 0.29
C GLY A 80 -8.36 -19.34 0.84
N HIS A 81 -8.34 -19.03 2.15
CA HIS A 81 -7.28 -18.20 2.75
C HIS A 81 -5.90 -18.84 2.61
N VAL A 82 -5.79 -20.17 2.70
CA VAL A 82 -4.50 -20.86 2.55
C VAL A 82 -3.87 -20.65 1.17
N ASP A 83 -4.69 -20.53 0.13
CA ASP A 83 -4.20 -20.47 -1.25
C ASP A 83 -4.10 -19.03 -1.78
N ALA A 84 -4.94 -18.12 -1.28
CA ALA A 84 -5.09 -16.77 -1.81
C ALA A 84 -4.65 -15.65 -0.87
N PHE A 85 -4.41 -15.92 0.43
CA PHE A 85 -3.99 -14.90 1.40
C PHE A 85 -2.47 -14.90 1.57
N ASN A 86 -1.77 -14.66 0.47
CA ASN A 86 -0.32 -14.55 0.43
C ASN A 86 0.10 -13.37 -0.45
N ASP A 87 1.00 -12.54 0.08
CA ASP A 87 1.57 -11.44 -0.70
C ASP A 87 2.79 -11.97 -1.48
N PRO A 88 2.99 -11.56 -2.75
CA PRO A 88 4.19 -11.92 -3.50
C PRO A 88 5.41 -11.19 -2.92
N LEU A 89 6.36 -11.93 -2.37
CA LEU A 89 7.53 -11.40 -1.68
C LEU A 89 8.80 -11.61 -2.50
N ILE A 90 9.68 -10.61 -2.51
CA ILE A 90 10.99 -10.64 -3.17
C ILE A 90 12.08 -10.11 -2.25
N ASP A 91 13.23 -10.78 -2.20
CA ASP A 91 14.35 -10.39 -1.35
C ASP A 91 15.46 -9.76 -2.20
N ASN A 92 16.12 -8.73 -1.68
CA ASN A 92 17.36 -8.22 -2.28
C ASN A 92 18.57 -8.86 -1.58
N LYS A 93 19.48 -9.46 -2.35
CA LYS A 93 20.63 -10.20 -1.78
C LYS A 93 21.66 -9.30 -1.11
N ASP A 94 21.74 -8.03 -1.49
CA ASP A 94 22.74 -7.10 -0.97
C ASP A 94 22.25 -6.41 0.29
N SER A 95 20.99 -5.92 0.30
CA SER A 95 20.38 -5.30 1.49
C SER A 95 19.82 -6.30 2.49
N LYS A 96 19.61 -7.57 2.07
CA LYS A 96 18.95 -8.64 2.82
C LYS A 96 17.56 -8.27 3.31
N LYS A 97 16.93 -7.29 2.67
CA LYS A 97 15.57 -6.85 2.98
C LYS A 97 14.58 -7.54 2.07
N ARG A 98 13.42 -7.80 2.66
CA ARG A 98 12.26 -8.37 2.01
C ARG A 98 11.30 -7.26 1.62
N TYR A 99 10.79 -7.35 0.40
CA TYR A 99 9.86 -6.40 -0.17
C TYR A 99 8.65 -7.14 -0.74
N ARG A 100 7.53 -6.43 -0.78
CA ARG A 100 6.35 -6.82 -1.53
C ARG A 100 6.56 -6.49 -3.00
N ALA A 101 6.55 -7.51 -3.85
CA ALA A 101 6.87 -7.40 -5.27
C ALA A 101 5.83 -6.56 -6.02
N ASP A 102 4.57 -6.67 -5.63
CA ASP A 102 3.46 -5.85 -6.11
C ASP A 102 3.67 -4.37 -5.76
N VAL A 103 3.99 -4.05 -4.51
CA VAL A 103 4.25 -2.69 -4.06
C VAL A 103 5.43 -2.06 -4.82
N LEU A 104 6.50 -2.82 -5.11
CA LEU A 104 7.63 -2.31 -5.91
C LEU A 104 7.21 -1.90 -7.32
N VAL A 105 6.32 -2.67 -7.95
CA VAL A 105 5.79 -2.36 -9.30
C VAL A 105 4.82 -1.18 -9.23
N GLU A 106 3.95 -1.12 -8.22
CA GLU A 106 3.05 0.02 -8.00
C GLU A 106 3.81 1.32 -7.78
N GLU A 107 4.86 1.32 -6.95
CA GLU A 107 5.73 2.48 -6.74
C GLU A 107 6.44 2.91 -8.04
N TYR A 108 6.81 1.95 -8.91
CA TYR A 108 7.39 2.26 -10.21
C TYR A 108 6.38 2.93 -11.13
N LEU A 109 5.14 2.44 -11.18
CA LEU A 109 4.06 3.06 -11.95
C LEU A 109 3.76 4.48 -11.44
N ALA A 110 3.68 4.67 -10.12
CA ALA A 110 3.49 5.98 -9.51
C ALA A 110 4.60 6.97 -9.87
N LYS A 111 5.86 6.51 -9.99
CA LYS A 111 6.98 7.35 -10.47
C LYS A 111 6.84 7.76 -11.93
N ILE A 112 6.17 6.96 -12.77
CA ILE A 112 5.87 7.35 -14.15
C ILE A 112 4.76 8.39 -14.15
N ASP A 113 3.71 8.19 -13.35
CA ASP A 113 2.61 9.15 -13.21
C ASP A 113 3.13 10.51 -12.71
N GLU A 114 4.03 10.53 -11.71
CA GLU A 114 4.69 11.76 -11.26
C GLU A 114 5.50 12.46 -12.36
N LYS A 115 6.14 11.72 -13.27
CA LYS A 115 6.89 12.33 -14.38
C LYS A 115 5.94 12.99 -15.38
N ILE A 116 4.82 12.33 -15.67
CA ILE A 116 3.76 12.87 -16.52
C ILE A 116 3.24 14.16 -15.89
N ASP A 117 2.89 14.14 -14.61
CA ASP A 117 2.35 15.31 -13.92
C ASP A 117 3.36 16.46 -13.86
N LYS A 118 4.65 16.19 -13.63
CA LYS A 118 5.71 17.21 -13.68
C LYS A 118 5.87 17.84 -15.07
N GLU A 119 5.71 17.07 -16.15
CA GLU A 119 5.75 17.63 -17.51
C GLU A 119 4.51 18.49 -17.79
N VAL A 120 3.32 18.05 -17.35
CA VAL A 120 2.07 18.80 -17.41
C VAL A 120 2.17 20.11 -16.63
N GLU A 121 2.69 20.10 -15.40
CA GLU A 121 2.89 21.31 -14.59
C GLU A 121 3.86 22.30 -15.24
N LYS A 122 4.96 21.81 -15.82
CA LYS A 122 5.90 22.68 -16.55
C LYS A 122 5.23 23.30 -17.77
N ALA A 123 4.37 22.57 -18.45
CA ALA A 123 3.61 23.07 -19.58
C ALA A 123 2.58 24.12 -19.15
N ALA A 124 1.83 23.85 -18.08
CA ALA A 124 0.90 24.81 -17.48
C ALA A 124 1.61 26.14 -17.14
N LYS A 125 2.79 26.08 -16.53
CA LYS A 125 3.62 27.26 -16.24
C LYS A 125 4.14 27.99 -17.49
N ARG A 126 4.33 27.28 -18.61
CA ARG A 126 4.84 27.85 -19.88
C ARG A 126 3.74 28.46 -20.74
N PHE A 127 2.56 27.85 -20.76
CA PHE A 127 1.46 28.25 -21.66
C PHE A 127 0.38 29.10 -20.96
N GLY A 128 0.43 29.23 -19.62
CA GLY A 128 -0.42 30.15 -18.86
C GLY A 128 -1.92 29.90 -19.10
N ASP A 129 -2.68 30.97 -19.33
CA ASP A 129 -4.14 30.94 -19.51
C ASP A 129 -4.60 30.19 -20.78
N SER A 130 -3.68 29.89 -21.71
CA SER A 130 -3.93 29.13 -22.94
C SER A 130 -3.62 27.62 -22.81
N PHE A 131 -3.31 27.15 -21.60
CA PHE A 131 -3.01 25.75 -21.36
C PHE A 131 -4.29 24.90 -21.24
N ASP A 132 -4.46 23.96 -22.18
CA ASP A 132 -5.44 22.88 -22.05
C ASP A 132 -4.71 21.59 -21.66
N GLU A 133 -4.94 21.13 -20.43
CA GLU A 133 -4.31 19.94 -19.88
C GLU A 133 -4.69 18.67 -20.64
N LYS A 134 -5.95 18.54 -21.08
CA LYS A 134 -6.42 17.34 -21.79
C LYS A 134 -5.75 17.26 -23.16
N LEU A 135 -5.77 18.36 -23.89
CA LEU A 135 -5.11 18.43 -25.19
C LEU A 135 -3.61 18.15 -25.05
N TYR A 136 -2.95 18.67 -23.99
CA TYR A 136 -1.52 18.46 -23.78
C TYR A 136 -1.17 17.00 -23.49
N ARG A 137 -1.96 16.31 -22.64
CA ARG A 137 -1.77 14.88 -22.35
C ARG A 137 -1.97 14.02 -23.61
N GLU A 138 -2.86 14.41 -24.51
CA GLU A 138 -3.16 13.69 -25.75
C GLU A 138 -2.19 13.98 -26.91
N THR A 139 -1.51 15.14 -26.91
CA THR A 139 -0.70 15.59 -28.06
C THR A 139 0.80 15.57 -27.80
N ASN A 140 1.25 15.61 -26.55
CA ASN A 140 2.67 15.69 -26.25
C ASN A 140 3.36 14.32 -26.44
N PRO A 141 4.39 14.22 -27.32
CA PRO A 141 5.05 12.95 -27.59
C PRO A 141 5.69 12.29 -26.35
N ARG A 142 6.21 13.08 -25.40
CA ARG A 142 6.83 12.55 -24.17
C ARG A 142 5.80 12.05 -23.17
N VAL A 143 4.67 12.74 -23.05
CA VAL A 143 3.57 12.31 -22.17
C VAL A 143 2.97 11.02 -22.72
N LEU A 144 2.73 10.95 -24.03
CA LEU A 144 2.26 9.74 -24.70
C LEU A 144 3.22 8.56 -24.54
N GLU A 145 4.54 8.77 -24.68
CA GLU A 145 5.54 7.73 -24.46
C GLU A 145 5.51 7.20 -23.02
N HIS A 146 5.41 8.09 -22.03
CA HIS A 146 5.30 7.71 -20.63
C HIS A 146 3.98 6.99 -20.32
N GLN A 147 2.86 7.46 -20.87
CA GLN A 147 1.54 6.81 -20.73
C GLN A 147 1.54 5.42 -21.35
N HIS A 148 2.04 5.27 -22.58
CA HIS A 148 2.14 3.97 -23.23
C HIS A 148 2.97 2.99 -22.40
N LYS A 149 4.14 3.42 -21.91
CA LYS A 149 4.98 2.59 -21.04
C LYS A 149 4.26 2.20 -19.74
N ARG A 150 3.56 3.14 -19.12
CA ARG A 150 2.79 2.91 -17.90
C ARG A 150 1.69 1.89 -18.13
N ASP A 151 0.92 2.05 -19.20
CA ASP A 151 -0.21 1.18 -19.51
C ASP A 151 0.23 -0.24 -19.91
N GLU A 152 1.35 -0.36 -20.63
CA GLU A 152 1.95 -1.66 -20.96
C GLU A 152 2.39 -2.41 -19.69
N VAL A 153 3.12 -1.74 -18.79
CA VAL A 153 3.57 -2.33 -17.53
C VAL A 153 2.38 -2.67 -16.63
N HIS A 154 1.39 -1.78 -16.54
CA HIS A 154 0.17 -2.02 -15.76
C HIS A 154 -0.65 -3.19 -16.30
N ALA A 155 -0.77 -3.34 -17.63
CA ALA A 155 -1.47 -4.46 -18.25
C ALA A 155 -0.76 -5.80 -17.97
N ARG A 156 0.58 -5.83 -18.09
CA ARG A 156 1.38 -7.02 -17.71
C ARG A 156 1.23 -7.34 -16.23
N PHE A 157 1.30 -6.33 -15.37
CA PHE A 157 1.17 -6.48 -13.92
C PHE A 157 -0.20 -7.02 -13.49
N ALA A 158 -1.29 -6.43 -14.01
CA ALA A 158 -2.65 -6.87 -13.72
C ALA A 158 -2.89 -8.32 -14.19
N LYS A 159 -2.34 -8.70 -15.35
CA LYS A 159 -2.40 -10.07 -15.85
C LYS A 159 -1.60 -11.04 -14.98
N ALA A 160 -0.42 -10.64 -14.52
CA ALA A 160 0.44 -11.46 -13.65
C ALA A 160 -0.21 -11.71 -12.28
N LEU A 161 -0.79 -10.68 -11.66
CA LEU A 161 -1.48 -10.80 -10.37
C LEU A 161 -2.74 -11.66 -10.47
N ASN A 162 -3.62 -11.40 -11.45
CA ASN A 162 -4.84 -12.18 -11.62
C ASN A 162 -4.57 -13.65 -11.97
N GLY A 163 -3.46 -13.92 -12.66
CA GLY A 163 -3.01 -15.27 -13.00
C GLY A 163 -2.12 -15.94 -11.95
N ASN A 164 -1.84 -15.27 -10.82
CA ASN A 164 -0.88 -15.69 -9.80
C ASN A 164 0.50 -16.11 -10.37
N ASN A 165 0.96 -15.42 -11.41
CA ASN A 165 2.22 -15.74 -12.10
C ASN A 165 3.38 -14.95 -11.48
N LEU A 166 4.04 -15.56 -10.49
CA LEU A 166 5.14 -14.95 -9.73
C LEU A 166 6.40 -14.72 -10.59
N ASP A 167 6.63 -15.57 -11.59
CA ASP A 167 7.78 -15.45 -12.49
C ASP A 167 7.64 -14.23 -13.39
N GLU A 168 6.44 -13.99 -13.93
CA GLU A 168 6.15 -12.79 -14.71
C GLU A 168 6.29 -11.53 -13.85
N LEU A 169 5.87 -11.57 -12.59
CA LEU A 169 6.01 -10.45 -11.67
C LEU A 169 7.49 -10.11 -11.43
N ARG A 170 8.35 -11.13 -11.27
CA ARG A 170 9.80 -10.93 -11.21
C ARG A 170 10.33 -10.35 -12.53
N GLN A 171 9.87 -10.86 -13.66
CA GLN A 171 10.35 -10.42 -14.96
C GLN A 171 10.02 -8.94 -15.18
N ILE A 172 8.83 -8.48 -14.79
CA ILE A 172 8.45 -7.05 -14.81
C ILE A 172 9.43 -6.21 -13.99
N ILE A 173 9.81 -6.66 -12.78
CA ILE A 173 10.77 -5.95 -11.91
C ILE A 173 12.15 -5.83 -12.59
N VAL A 174 12.60 -6.89 -13.25
CA VAL A 174 13.89 -6.92 -13.97
C VAL A 174 13.83 -6.06 -15.23
N ASP A 175 12.79 -6.20 -16.05
CA ASP A 175 12.59 -5.45 -17.31
C ASP A 175 12.49 -3.95 -17.04
N CYS A 176 11.79 -3.56 -15.96
CA CYS A 176 11.65 -2.16 -15.55
C CYS A 176 12.89 -1.62 -14.82
N GLU A 177 13.90 -2.45 -14.61
CA GLU A 177 15.13 -2.15 -13.88
C GLU A 177 14.91 -1.56 -12.48
N ILE A 178 13.90 -2.05 -11.77
CA ILE A 178 13.52 -1.53 -10.45
C ILE A 178 14.67 -1.81 -9.47
N VAL A 179 15.17 -0.74 -8.85
CA VAL A 179 16.27 -0.79 -7.88
C VAL A 179 15.74 -0.90 -6.46
N CYS A 180 16.51 -1.57 -5.61
CA CYS A 180 16.25 -1.59 -4.17
C CYS A 180 16.33 -0.17 -3.60
N PRO A 181 15.31 0.32 -2.87
CA PRO A 181 15.32 1.67 -2.30
C PRO A 181 16.48 1.94 -1.32
N ILE A 182 17.02 0.88 -0.72
CA ILE A 182 18.07 0.98 0.31
C ILE A 182 19.47 0.83 -0.30
N SER A 183 19.71 -0.23 -1.06
CA SER A 183 21.05 -0.52 -1.61
C SER A 183 21.29 0.07 -3.00
N GLY A 184 20.24 0.49 -3.71
CA GLY A 184 20.33 0.88 -5.13
C GLY A 184 20.63 -0.29 -6.07
N SER A 185 20.77 -1.51 -5.55
CA SER A 185 21.13 -2.69 -6.34
C SER A 185 19.89 -3.37 -6.95
N ARG A 186 20.13 -4.12 -8.03
CA ARG A 186 19.10 -4.88 -8.78
C ARG A 186 19.19 -6.38 -8.50
N ASN A 187 19.89 -6.77 -7.44
CA ASN A 187 20.19 -8.15 -7.13
C ASN A 187 19.02 -8.82 -6.40
N TRP A 188 17.97 -9.11 -7.15
CA TRP A 188 16.72 -9.67 -6.65
C TRP A 188 16.73 -11.20 -6.65
N THR A 189 16.04 -11.81 -5.68
CA THR A 189 15.74 -13.24 -5.65
C THR A 189 14.52 -13.57 -6.52
N GLU A 190 14.12 -14.84 -6.53
CA GLU A 190 12.80 -15.24 -7.03
C GLU A 190 11.69 -14.65 -6.15
N VAL A 191 10.55 -14.37 -6.78
CA VAL A 191 9.33 -13.97 -6.06
C VAL A 191 8.73 -15.25 -5.48
N ARG A 192 8.33 -15.19 -4.21
CA ARG A 192 7.77 -16.32 -3.46
C ARG A 192 6.52 -15.90 -2.70
N GLN A 193 5.66 -16.88 -2.44
CA GLN A 193 4.51 -16.78 -1.53
C GLN A 193 4.86 -17.42 -0.19
#